data_AF-A0A836U525-F1
#
_entry.id   AF-A0A836U525-F1
#
_cell.length_a   1.000
_cell.length_b   1.000
_cell.length_c   1.000
_cell.angle_alpha   90.00
_cell.angle_beta   90.00
_cell.angle_gamma   90.00
#
_symmetry.space_group_name_H-M   'P 1'
#
loop_
_entity.id
_entity.type
_entity.pdbx_description
1 polymer ?
#
loop_
_entity_poly.entity_id
_entity_poly.type
_entity_poly.pdbx_seq_one_letter_code
_entity_poly.pdbx_strand_id
1 'polypeptide(L)'
;MDLTKQPPRRPSNANVGGITGLARMIDKARGHNNETIGEFKYGTVSGLDVEVLEFINMGVDEFAEAVEEMDDKALGALALQKTNKSQEELDAYNKEHLGREPQDDLHEQLLLDRIAKFAPGRTDITTVFASIELDDWGAFRDLDLTAQPPRSPHVRSVCGLVGAARMADKARAVTIGKLGDYRYGSDSSQDLAILDFIGVDQEAFREAAYANPNDVELSEWIAERCDKPAAATSRFNVERASVGRYGEMAERLAVRRAEVAPERGDIETFFDLQDLDDEQSFGLMDLSRHAPRSAFDLSAGGVACLARMIDKFRALNCNCMGEYWCGEDSGFDRPVLEFIGTNQEEFAAALKDQATDEAVVAWLGDRLSGKSEQDKAEFNDGILSYGPGNDRAWAFLRGAISRIDPSRTDIETFAALTVLDDKVFFARFKVGV
;
A
#
# COMPACT_ATOMS: atom_id res chain seq x y z
N MET A 1 2.09 -6.59 2.87
CA MET A 1 2.81 -6.03 1.70
C MET A 1 1.81 -5.97 0.58
N ASP A 2 1.66 -4.84 -0.11
CA ASP A 2 0.68 -4.73 -1.19
C ASP A 2 1.22 -5.30 -2.50
N LEU A 3 0.88 -6.55 -2.80
CA LEU A 3 1.29 -7.26 -4.02
C LEU A 3 0.41 -6.94 -5.23
N THR A 4 -0.62 -6.10 -5.07
CA THR A 4 -1.35 -5.54 -6.21
C THR A 4 -0.53 -4.46 -6.94
N LYS A 5 0.51 -3.92 -6.29
CA LYS A 5 1.34 -2.82 -6.81
C LYS A 5 2.80 -3.18 -7.05
N GLN A 6 3.25 -4.35 -6.61
CA GLN A 6 4.61 -4.86 -6.81
C GLN A 6 4.64 -6.39 -6.76
N PRO A 7 5.65 -7.05 -7.33
CA PRO A 7 5.80 -8.49 -7.16
C PRO A 7 6.39 -8.79 -5.77
N PRO A 8 6.20 -10.00 -5.23
CA PRO A 8 7.01 -10.45 -4.10
C PRO A 8 8.47 -10.62 -4.54
N ARG A 9 9.40 -10.69 -3.58
CA ARG A 9 10.83 -10.90 -3.86
C ARG A 9 11.08 -12.09 -4.80
N ARG A 10 12.21 -12.04 -5.50
CA ARG A 10 12.58 -13.10 -6.44
C ARG A 10 12.66 -14.44 -5.73
N PRO A 11 12.22 -15.54 -6.36
CA PRO A 11 12.43 -16.86 -5.80
C PRO A 11 13.92 -17.18 -5.58
N SER A 12 14.86 -16.62 -6.35
CA SER A 12 16.29 -16.76 -6.08
C SER A 12 16.80 -16.00 -4.85
N ASN A 13 16.01 -15.09 -4.26
CA ASN A 13 16.43 -14.30 -3.12
C ASN A 13 16.54 -15.19 -1.87
N ALA A 14 17.79 -15.46 -1.45
CA ALA A 14 18.11 -16.30 -0.31
C ALA A 14 18.54 -15.49 0.93
N ASN A 15 18.26 -14.17 0.98
CA ASN A 15 18.68 -13.30 2.08
C ASN A 15 18.02 -13.68 3.42
N VAL A 16 16.90 -14.40 3.38
CA VAL A 16 16.22 -14.89 4.57
C VAL A 16 16.62 -16.35 4.82
N GLY A 17 17.38 -16.57 5.90
CA GLY A 17 17.80 -17.91 6.33
C GLY A 17 18.73 -18.64 5.36
N GLY A 18 19.20 -18.02 4.28
CA GLY A 18 19.96 -18.71 3.25
C GLY A 18 19.12 -19.69 2.42
N ILE A 19 17.78 -19.51 2.37
CA ILE A 19 16.85 -20.45 1.74
C ILE A 19 16.15 -19.76 0.57
N THR A 20 16.36 -20.25 -0.65
CA THR A 20 15.65 -19.72 -1.83
C THR A 20 14.14 -19.98 -1.72
N GLY A 21 13.32 -19.05 -2.21
CA GLY A 21 11.86 -19.11 -2.13
C GLY A 21 11.28 -18.62 -0.79
N LEU A 22 12.05 -18.62 0.30
CA LEU A 22 11.55 -18.20 1.62
C LEU A 22 11.19 -16.70 1.66
N ALA A 23 12.07 -15.82 1.18
CA ALA A 23 11.83 -14.38 1.11
C ALA A 23 10.54 -14.05 0.31
N ARG A 24 10.36 -14.75 -0.82
CA ARG A 24 9.17 -14.65 -1.65
C ARG A 24 7.90 -15.11 -0.92
N MET A 25 7.98 -16.24 -0.21
CA MET A 25 6.85 -16.78 0.54
C MET A 25 6.45 -15.87 1.71
N ILE A 26 7.41 -15.21 2.37
CA ILE A 26 7.14 -14.19 3.40
C ILE A 26 6.34 -13.04 2.80
N ASP A 27 6.76 -12.50 1.66
CA ASP A 27 6.06 -11.39 1.01
C ASP A 27 4.63 -11.77 0.63
N LYS A 28 4.43 -12.99 0.14
CA LYS A 28 3.11 -13.55 -0.18
C LYS A 28 2.25 -13.77 1.06
N ALA A 29 2.82 -14.26 2.16
CA ALA A 29 2.13 -14.35 3.45
C ALA A 29 1.72 -12.96 3.96
N ARG A 30 2.62 -11.95 3.88
CA ARG A 30 2.31 -10.55 4.23
C ARG A 30 1.23 -9.95 3.32
N GLY A 31 1.13 -10.36 2.06
CA GLY A 31 0.05 -9.98 1.15
C GLY A 31 -1.25 -10.71 1.47
N HIS A 32 -1.17 -12.00 1.80
CA HIS A 32 -2.32 -12.82 2.19
C HIS A 32 -2.99 -12.31 3.46
N ASN A 33 -2.21 -12.11 4.54
CA ASN A 33 -2.71 -11.63 5.82
C ASN A 33 -3.35 -10.24 5.72
N ASN A 34 -2.89 -9.43 4.77
CA ASN A 34 -3.39 -8.07 4.53
C ASN A 34 -4.41 -8.00 3.39
N GLU A 35 -4.89 -9.13 2.87
CA GLU A 35 -5.83 -9.20 1.73
C GLU A 35 -5.39 -8.42 0.47
N THR A 36 -4.08 -8.26 0.30
CA THR A 36 -3.43 -7.52 -0.79
C THR A 36 -2.49 -8.40 -1.61
N ILE A 37 -2.78 -9.71 -1.66
CA ILE A 37 -2.00 -10.70 -2.41
C ILE A 37 -2.17 -10.59 -3.93
N GLY A 38 -3.26 -9.96 -4.41
CA GLY A 38 -3.55 -9.86 -5.84
C GLY A 38 -3.69 -11.24 -6.51
N GLU A 39 -3.06 -11.40 -7.68
CA GLU A 39 -3.10 -12.65 -8.47
C GLU A 39 -2.14 -13.73 -7.97
N PHE A 40 -1.32 -13.44 -6.95
CA PHE A 40 -0.39 -14.41 -6.41
C PHE A 40 -1.11 -15.45 -5.53
N LYS A 41 -0.60 -16.68 -5.52
CA LYS A 41 -1.14 -17.79 -4.73
C LYS A 41 -0.28 -18.05 -3.52
N TYR A 42 -0.83 -18.14 -2.31
CA TYR A 42 -0.05 -18.41 -1.09
C TYR A 42 -0.33 -19.81 -0.52
N GLY A 43 0.69 -20.43 0.07
CA GLY A 43 0.53 -21.63 0.89
C GLY A 43 0.23 -22.89 0.07
N THR A 44 -0.73 -23.70 0.51
CA THR A 44 -1.01 -25.04 -0.05
C THR A 44 -1.48 -25.04 -1.51
N VAL A 45 -1.89 -23.88 -2.04
CA VAL A 45 -2.28 -23.71 -3.45
C VAL A 45 -1.13 -23.20 -4.34
N SER A 46 0.07 -23.02 -3.78
CA SER A 46 1.30 -22.66 -4.49
C SER A 46 2.32 -23.80 -4.37
N GLY A 47 2.64 -24.46 -5.49
CA GLY A 47 3.58 -25.59 -5.49
C GLY A 47 4.94 -25.24 -4.89
N LEU A 48 5.48 -24.06 -5.19
CA LEU A 48 6.74 -23.59 -4.61
C LEU A 48 6.65 -23.31 -3.11
N ASP A 49 5.50 -22.84 -2.61
CA ASP A 49 5.34 -22.56 -1.17
C ASP A 49 5.24 -23.87 -0.40
N VAL A 50 4.58 -24.89 -0.96
CA VAL A 50 4.54 -26.24 -0.39
C VAL A 50 5.95 -26.78 -0.21
N GLU A 51 6.82 -26.67 -1.22
CA GLU A 51 8.20 -27.13 -1.14
C GLU A 51 9.01 -26.38 -0.06
N VAL A 52 8.81 -25.07 0.08
CA VAL A 52 9.47 -24.27 1.14
C VAL A 52 8.93 -24.67 2.52
N LEU A 53 7.61 -24.77 2.70
CA LEU A 53 6.95 -25.16 3.95
C LEU A 53 7.39 -26.56 4.42
N GLU A 54 7.46 -27.52 3.50
CA GLU A 54 8.00 -28.86 3.76
C GLU A 54 9.47 -28.79 4.17
N PHE A 55 10.28 -27.99 3.47
CA PHE A 55 11.70 -27.86 3.78
C PHE A 55 11.97 -27.25 5.16
N ILE A 56 11.15 -26.27 5.58
CA ILE A 56 11.27 -25.64 6.89
C ILE A 56 10.43 -26.31 7.98
N ASN A 57 9.74 -27.43 7.68
CA ASN A 57 8.88 -28.14 8.63
C ASN A 57 7.83 -27.25 9.33
N MET A 58 7.12 -26.40 8.57
CA MET A 58 6.07 -25.53 9.11
C MET A 58 4.73 -25.73 8.40
N GLY A 59 3.63 -25.59 9.15
CA GLY A 59 2.29 -25.51 8.58
C GLY A 59 2.02 -24.12 7.96
N VAL A 60 1.08 -24.04 7.01
CA VAL A 60 0.72 -22.77 6.36
C VAL A 60 0.17 -21.73 7.34
N ASP A 61 -0.68 -22.15 8.29
CA ASP A 61 -1.27 -21.25 9.29
C ASP A 61 -0.21 -20.80 10.31
N GLU A 62 0.63 -21.73 10.78
CA GLU A 62 1.76 -21.43 11.65
C GLU A 62 2.73 -20.42 11.00
N PHE A 63 2.99 -20.56 9.70
CA PHE A 63 3.84 -19.63 8.97
C PHE A 63 3.18 -18.26 8.80
N ALA A 64 1.88 -18.22 8.48
CA ALA A 64 1.13 -16.97 8.36
C ALA A 64 1.12 -16.19 9.68
N GLU A 65 0.90 -16.88 10.82
CA GLU A 65 0.97 -16.29 12.17
C GLU A 65 2.38 -15.77 12.48
N ALA A 66 3.43 -16.56 12.19
CA ALA A 66 4.80 -16.11 12.42
C ALA A 66 5.17 -14.86 11.61
N VAL A 67 4.69 -14.75 10.37
CA VAL A 67 4.93 -13.60 9.49
C VAL A 67 4.25 -12.32 9.99
N GLU A 68 3.15 -12.43 10.74
CA GLU A 68 2.48 -11.29 11.35
C GLU A 68 3.31 -10.67 12.49
N GLU A 69 4.04 -11.50 13.24
CA GLU A 69 4.76 -11.08 14.45
C GLU A 69 6.25 -10.80 14.22
N MET A 70 6.85 -11.37 13.17
CA MET A 70 8.31 -11.43 13.01
C MET A 70 8.85 -10.63 11.82
N ASP A 71 10.03 -10.05 12.01
CA ASP A 71 10.83 -9.52 10.90
C ASP A 71 11.57 -10.64 10.15
N ASP A 72 12.13 -10.30 9.01
CA ASP A 72 12.81 -11.27 8.14
C ASP A 72 14.02 -11.94 8.81
N LYS A 73 14.69 -11.25 9.72
CA LYS A 73 15.82 -11.82 10.46
C LYS A 73 15.33 -12.89 11.45
N ALA A 74 14.28 -12.61 12.19
CA ALA A 74 13.65 -13.55 13.10
C ALA A 74 13.02 -14.74 12.35
N LEU A 75 12.36 -14.50 11.22
CA LEU A 75 11.81 -15.55 10.36
C LEU A 75 12.90 -16.46 9.78
N GLY A 76 14.03 -15.89 9.34
CA GLY A 76 15.18 -16.67 8.88
C GLY A 76 15.77 -17.55 10.00
N ALA A 77 15.89 -17.01 11.21
CA ALA A 77 16.35 -17.79 12.37
C ALA A 77 15.36 -18.91 12.75
N LEU A 78 14.06 -18.63 12.71
CA LEU A 78 13.01 -19.62 12.96
C LEU A 78 13.03 -20.73 11.91
N ALA A 79 13.13 -20.37 10.62
CA ALA A 79 13.21 -21.34 9.52
C ALA A 79 14.43 -22.28 9.68
N LEU A 80 15.60 -21.73 10.00
CA LEU A 80 16.82 -22.51 10.26
C LEU A 80 16.67 -23.42 11.48
N GLN A 81 16.02 -22.96 12.54
CA GLN A 81 15.72 -23.77 13.72
C GLN A 81 14.78 -24.93 13.39
N LYS A 82 13.71 -24.66 12.63
CA LYS A 82 12.67 -25.65 12.30
C LYS A 82 13.13 -26.69 11.29
N THR A 83 13.93 -26.29 10.31
CA THR A 83 14.50 -27.24 9.33
C THR A 83 15.51 -28.18 9.98
N ASN A 84 16.34 -27.67 10.91
CA ASN A 84 17.39 -28.44 11.61
C ASN A 84 18.33 -29.21 10.64
N LYS A 85 18.63 -28.58 9.49
CA LYS A 85 19.45 -29.12 8.41
C LYS A 85 20.88 -28.60 8.45
N SER A 86 21.82 -29.35 7.88
CA SER A 86 23.20 -28.88 7.71
C SER A 86 23.30 -27.81 6.61
N GLN A 87 24.40 -27.07 6.59
CA GLN A 87 24.68 -26.12 5.49
C GLN A 87 24.76 -26.84 4.14
N GLU A 88 25.27 -28.08 4.08
CA GLU A 88 25.31 -28.83 2.81
C GLU A 88 23.90 -29.17 2.30
N GLU A 89 22.96 -29.45 3.20
CA GLU A 89 21.57 -29.68 2.82
C GLU A 89 20.87 -28.40 2.34
N LEU A 90 21.15 -27.24 2.96
CA LEU A 90 20.68 -25.94 2.49
C LEU A 90 21.22 -25.62 1.10
N ASP A 91 22.52 -25.82 0.88
CA ASP A 91 23.17 -25.57 -0.40
C ASP A 91 22.64 -26.52 -1.49
N ALA A 92 22.36 -27.79 -1.13
CA ALA A 92 21.77 -28.76 -2.04
C ALA A 92 20.34 -28.36 -2.45
N TYR A 93 19.51 -27.94 -1.49
CA TYR A 93 18.17 -27.43 -1.75
C TYR A 93 18.22 -26.21 -2.70
N ASN A 94 19.00 -25.19 -2.35
CA ASN A 94 19.13 -23.99 -3.18
C ASN A 94 19.62 -24.32 -4.59
N LYS A 95 20.64 -25.18 -4.71
CA LYS A 95 21.19 -25.59 -6.00
C LYS A 95 20.16 -26.32 -6.86
N GLU A 96 19.36 -27.20 -6.27
CA GLU A 96 18.30 -27.90 -6.97
C GLU A 96 17.28 -26.91 -7.53
N HIS A 97 16.76 -26.01 -6.69
CA HIS A 97 15.72 -25.06 -7.07
C HIS A 97 16.21 -24.01 -8.07
N LEU A 98 17.43 -23.47 -7.88
CA LEU A 98 18.04 -22.52 -8.81
C LEU A 98 18.31 -23.14 -10.19
N GLY A 99 18.60 -24.45 -10.25
CA GLY A 99 18.91 -25.17 -11.48
C GLY A 99 17.72 -25.90 -12.12
N ARG A 100 16.51 -25.81 -11.54
CA ARG A 100 15.35 -26.57 -11.99
C ARG A 100 14.79 -26.00 -13.29
N GLU A 101 14.86 -26.77 -14.37
CA GLU A 101 14.17 -26.48 -15.63
C GLU A 101 12.69 -26.91 -15.55
N PRO A 102 11.79 -26.34 -16.37
CA PRO A 102 10.42 -26.81 -16.50
C PRO A 102 10.34 -28.34 -16.71
N GLN A 103 9.37 -28.99 -16.07
CA GLN A 103 9.22 -30.45 -16.10
C GLN A 103 7.95 -30.92 -16.83
N ASP A 104 7.19 -29.98 -17.38
CA ASP A 104 5.97 -30.24 -18.14
C ASP A 104 5.77 -29.21 -19.25
N ASP A 105 5.00 -29.60 -20.27
CA ASP A 105 4.73 -28.80 -21.46
C ASP A 105 4.12 -27.42 -21.14
N LEU A 106 3.34 -27.31 -20.07
CA LEU A 106 2.71 -26.06 -19.68
C LEU A 106 3.76 -25.05 -19.21
N HIS A 107 4.66 -25.45 -18.32
CA HIS A 107 5.70 -24.57 -17.81
C HIS A 107 6.79 -24.27 -18.86
N GLU A 108 7.06 -25.20 -19.78
CA GLU A 108 7.92 -24.95 -20.95
C GLU A 108 7.31 -23.86 -21.83
N GLN A 109 6.01 -23.97 -22.17
CA GLN A 109 5.31 -22.97 -22.97
C GLN A 109 5.25 -21.61 -22.26
N LEU A 110 4.96 -21.58 -20.96
CA LEU A 110 4.96 -20.34 -20.18
C LEU A 110 6.32 -19.64 -20.20
N LEU A 111 7.42 -20.39 -20.08
CA LEU A 111 8.77 -19.83 -20.20
C LEU A 111 9.00 -19.21 -21.59
N LEU A 112 8.64 -19.91 -22.66
CA LEU A 112 8.77 -19.40 -24.03
C LEU A 112 7.94 -18.12 -24.25
N ASP A 113 6.70 -18.10 -23.78
CA ASP A 113 5.80 -16.94 -23.91
C ASP A 113 6.34 -15.73 -23.13
N ARG A 114 6.87 -15.94 -21.92
CA ARG A 114 7.49 -14.89 -21.11
C ARG A 114 8.76 -14.33 -21.76
N ILE A 115 9.63 -15.17 -22.32
CA ILE A 115 10.81 -14.73 -23.07
C ILE A 115 10.38 -13.91 -24.27
N ALA A 116 9.42 -14.40 -25.07
CA ALA A 116 8.93 -13.69 -26.25
C ALA A 116 8.35 -12.31 -25.88
N LYS A 117 7.63 -12.23 -24.76
CA LYS A 117 6.97 -11.00 -24.28
C LYS A 117 7.95 -9.99 -23.68
N PHE A 118 8.86 -10.44 -22.82
CA PHE A 118 9.63 -9.54 -21.95
C PHE A 118 11.12 -9.46 -22.26
N ALA A 119 11.70 -10.47 -22.91
CA ALA A 119 13.12 -10.52 -23.19
C ALA A 119 13.42 -11.26 -24.51
N PRO A 120 12.84 -10.80 -25.65
CA PRO A 120 12.95 -11.52 -26.91
C PRO A 120 14.41 -11.70 -27.32
N GLY A 121 14.78 -12.93 -27.64
CA GLY A 121 16.14 -13.30 -28.06
C GLY A 121 17.10 -13.67 -26.93
N ARG A 122 16.70 -13.57 -25.66
CA ARG A 122 17.47 -14.13 -24.54
C ARG A 122 17.34 -15.65 -24.51
N THR A 123 18.47 -16.34 -24.44
CA THR A 123 18.55 -17.81 -24.44
C THR A 123 19.11 -18.39 -23.15
N ASP A 124 19.53 -17.53 -22.22
CA ASP A 124 20.12 -17.88 -20.94
C ASP A 124 19.08 -18.05 -19.81
N ILE A 125 17.81 -17.72 -20.08
CA ILE A 125 16.69 -17.91 -19.15
C ILE A 125 16.09 -19.29 -19.41
N THR A 126 16.49 -20.30 -18.61
CA THR A 126 16.07 -21.70 -18.81
C THR A 126 15.37 -22.32 -17.60
N THR A 127 15.47 -21.72 -16.42
CA THR A 127 14.99 -22.31 -15.17
C THR A 127 13.61 -21.78 -14.77
N VAL A 128 12.89 -22.55 -13.95
CA VAL A 128 11.56 -22.17 -13.42
C VAL A 128 11.65 -20.85 -12.65
N PHE A 129 12.67 -20.67 -11.81
CA PHE A 129 12.88 -19.43 -11.07
C PHE A 129 13.15 -18.26 -12.02
N ALA A 130 14.06 -18.42 -12.99
CA ALA A 130 14.34 -17.36 -13.95
C ALA A 130 13.11 -16.99 -14.80
N SER A 131 12.24 -17.96 -15.12
CA SER A 131 10.94 -17.73 -15.77
C SER A 131 10.03 -16.84 -14.92
N ILE A 132 9.88 -17.16 -13.62
CA ILE A 132 9.05 -16.40 -12.69
C ILE A 132 9.60 -14.98 -12.49
N GLU A 133 10.91 -14.86 -12.32
CA GLU A 133 11.58 -13.56 -12.16
C GLU A 133 11.42 -12.68 -13.39
N LEU A 134 11.47 -13.27 -14.60
CA LEU A 134 11.22 -12.55 -15.84
C LEU A 134 9.78 -12.05 -15.94
N ASP A 135 8.82 -12.87 -15.52
CA ASP A 135 7.39 -12.52 -15.51
C ASP A 135 7.10 -11.38 -14.54
N ASP A 136 7.58 -11.51 -13.29
CA ASP A 136 7.44 -10.50 -12.25
C ASP A 136 8.13 -9.18 -12.65
N TRP A 137 9.37 -9.25 -13.14
CA TRP A 137 10.07 -8.08 -13.64
C TRP A 137 9.30 -7.44 -14.79
N GLY A 138 8.86 -8.23 -15.76
CA GLY A 138 8.16 -7.72 -16.93
C GLY A 138 6.79 -7.12 -16.63
N ALA A 139 6.07 -7.66 -15.65
CA ALA A 139 4.75 -7.18 -15.26
C ALA A 139 4.78 -5.89 -14.43
N PHE A 140 5.88 -5.62 -13.69
CA PHE A 140 5.91 -4.53 -12.70
C PHE A 140 7.04 -3.49 -12.89
N ARG A 141 7.98 -3.68 -13.82
CA ARG A 141 9.07 -2.72 -14.05
C ARG A 141 8.61 -1.39 -14.69
N ASP A 142 7.54 -1.44 -15.48
CA ASP A 142 7.07 -0.32 -16.30
C ASP A 142 6.00 0.46 -15.52
N LEU A 143 6.14 1.79 -15.42
CA LEU A 143 5.16 2.66 -14.75
C LEU A 143 4.85 3.87 -15.62
N ASP A 144 3.58 4.08 -15.95
CA ASP A 144 3.13 5.22 -16.76
C ASP A 144 2.61 6.37 -15.89
N LEU A 145 3.47 7.35 -15.60
CA LEU A 145 3.10 8.52 -14.79
C LEU A 145 2.33 9.59 -15.57
N THR A 146 1.99 9.34 -16.84
CA THR A 146 0.99 10.13 -17.58
C THR A 146 -0.44 9.65 -17.30
N ALA A 147 -0.59 8.46 -16.69
CA ALA A 147 -1.89 7.85 -16.42
C ALA A 147 -2.21 7.72 -14.92
N GLN A 148 -1.20 7.82 -14.05
CA GLN A 148 -1.38 7.76 -12.59
C GLN A 148 -0.26 8.54 -11.88
N PRO A 149 -0.48 9.03 -10.66
CA PRO A 149 0.59 9.66 -9.89
C PRO A 149 1.57 8.62 -9.34
N PRO A 150 2.84 8.99 -9.09
CA PRO A 150 3.73 8.13 -8.32
C PRO A 150 3.23 8.07 -6.86
N ARG A 151 3.73 7.10 -6.09
CA ARG A 151 3.34 6.91 -4.70
C ARG A 151 3.54 8.18 -3.86
N SER A 152 2.77 8.29 -2.76
CA SER A 152 2.87 9.41 -1.83
C SER A 152 4.31 9.61 -1.36
N PRO A 153 4.78 10.87 -1.24
CA PRO A 153 6.10 11.16 -0.72
C PRO A 153 6.27 10.70 0.74
N HIS A 154 5.19 10.39 1.47
CA HIS A 154 5.26 9.84 2.83
C HIS A 154 5.57 8.33 2.88
N VAL A 155 5.45 7.60 1.77
CA VAL A 155 5.76 6.17 1.71
C VAL A 155 7.25 5.94 1.97
N ARG A 156 7.55 4.98 2.85
CA ARG A 156 8.91 4.63 3.32
C ARG A 156 9.32 3.19 2.99
N SER A 157 8.61 2.53 2.07
CA SER A 157 8.86 1.13 1.72
C SER A 157 10.25 0.88 1.13
N VAL A 158 10.87 1.91 0.54
CA VAL A 158 12.24 1.85 0.01
C VAL A 158 13.22 2.45 1.03
N CYS A 159 14.08 1.61 1.61
CA CYS A 159 15.14 1.95 2.56
C CYS A 159 14.66 2.72 3.82
N GLY A 160 13.36 2.67 4.14
CA GLY A 160 12.80 3.45 5.24
C GLY A 160 12.77 4.97 4.96
N LEU A 161 13.01 5.41 3.73
CA LEU A 161 13.18 6.82 3.37
C LEU A 161 11.93 7.40 2.73
N VAL A 162 11.49 8.57 3.21
CA VAL A 162 10.42 9.33 2.57
C VAL A 162 10.83 9.77 1.16
N GLY A 163 9.89 9.70 0.22
CA GLY A 163 10.09 10.06 -1.19
C GLY A 163 10.90 9.05 -2.00
N ALA A 164 11.57 8.06 -1.39
CA ALA A 164 12.38 7.10 -2.14
C ALA A 164 11.53 6.17 -3.02
N ALA A 165 10.38 5.71 -2.52
CA ALA A 165 9.39 4.95 -3.32
C ALA A 165 8.85 5.79 -4.49
N ARG A 166 8.52 7.07 -4.23
CA ARG A 166 8.11 8.04 -5.26
C ARG A 166 9.20 8.26 -6.31
N MET A 167 10.46 8.32 -5.91
CA MET A 167 11.60 8.45 -6.82
C MET A 167 11.82 7.17 -7.64
N ALA A 168 11.60 5.99 -7.06
CA ALA A 168 11.65 4.71 -7.79
C ALA A 168 10.57 4.63 -8.88
N ASP A 169 9.35 5.10 -8.59
CA ASP A 169 8.26 5.19 -9.56
C ASP A 169 8.65 6.10 -10.74
N LYS A 170 9.22 7.26 -10.43
CA LYS A 170 9.72 8.22 -11.43
C LYS A 170 10.89 7.66 -12.24
N ALA A 171 11.79 6.91 -11.61
CA ALA A 171 12.89 6.22 -12.29
C ALA A 171 12.37 5.18 -13.30
N ARG A 172 11.38 4.38 -12.92
CA ARG A 172 10.73 3.41 -13.83
C ARG A 172 10.06 4.14 -15.00
N ALA A 173 9.34 5.21 -14.70
CA ALA A 173 8.64 6.00 -15.71
C ALA A 173 9.56 6.72 -16.70
N VAL A 174 10.64 7.34 -16.23
CA VAL A 174 11.60 8.01 -17.13
C VAL A 174 12.33 7.01 -18.03
N THR A 175 12.55 5.77 -17.55
CA THR A 175 13.19 4.70 -18.33
C THR A 175 12.40 4.34 -19.60
N ILE A 176 11.06 4.41 -19.53
CA ILE A 176 10.17 4.11 -20.66
C ILE A 176 9.59 5.36 -21.33
N GLY A 177 10.07 6.56 -20.98
CA GLY A 177 9.60 7.82 -21.56
C GLY A 177 8.17 8.21 -21.15
N LYS A 178 7.71 7.75 -19.98
CA LYS A 178 6.37 7.99 -19.43
C LYS A 178 6.38 8.78 -18.13
N LEU A 179 7.35 9.68 -17.96
CA LEU A 179 7.49 10.49 -16.76
C LEU A 179 6.35 11.52 -16.56
N GLY A 180 5.70 11.99 -17.63
CA GLY A 180 4.69 13.05 -17.54
C GLY A 180 5.29 14.40 -17.11
N ASP A 181 4.53 15.17 -16.32
CA ASP A 181 4.94 16.49 -15.83
C ASP A 181 5.86 16.45 -14.60
N TYR A 182 6.21 15.24 -14.14
CA TYR A 182 7.15 15.04 -13.03
C TYR A 182 8.59 15.31 -13.47
N ARG A 183 9.46 15.63 -12.50
CA ARG A 183 10.90 15.84 -12.70
C ARG A 183 11.68 14.77 -11.99
N TYR A 184 12.70 14.17 -12.61
CA TYR A 184 13.47 13.08 -12.03
C TYR A 184 14.92 13.47 -11.71
N GLY A 185 15.49 12.90 -10.66
CA GLY A 185 16.91 13.02 -10.34
C GLY A 185 17.31 14.47 -10.02
N SER A 186 18.39 14.95 -10.62
CA SER A 186 18.92 16.31 -10.38
C SER A 186 17.94 17.46 -10.71
N ASP A 187 16.90 17.22 -11.52
CA ASP A 187 15.85 18.20 -11.81
C ASP A 187 14.78 18.33 -10.69
N SER A 188 14.85 17.45 -9.67
CA SER A 188 13.99 17.45 -8.50
C SER A 188 14.84 17.62 -7.24
N SER A 189 14.63 18.71 -6.50
CA SER A 189 15.35 18.95 -5.24
C SER A 189 15.05 17.91 -4.16
N GLN A 190 13.92 17.21 -4.26
CA GLN A 190 13.57 16.09 -3.40
C GLN A 190 14.39 14.85 -3.76
N ASP A 191 14.48 14.52 -5.06
CA ASP A 191 15.22 13.35 -5.55
C ASP A 191 16.72 13.53 -5.30
N LEU A 192 17.25 14.73 -5.60
CA LEU A 192 18.64 15.07 -5.33
C LEU A 192 19.01 14.87 -3.85
N ALA A 193 18.14 15.30 -2.92
CA ALA A 193 18.38 15.09 -1.50
C ALA A 193 18.42 13.60 -1.11
N ILE A 194 17.60 12.75 -1.74
CA ILE A 194 17.61 11.31 -1.51
C ILE A 194 18.89 10.69 -2.08
N LEU A 195 19.26 11.03 -3.33
CA LEU A 195 20.48 10.57 -4.00
C LEU A 195 21.74 10.93 -3.21
N ASP A 196 21.82 12.18 -2.73
CA ASP A 196 22.91 12.67 -1.86
C ASP A 196 22.94 11.92 -0.53
N PHE A 197 21.78 11.61 0.05
CA PHE A 197 21.69 10.87 1.31
C PHE A 197 22.22 9.43 1.16
N ILE A 198 21.79 8.72 0.11
CA ILE A 198 22.17 7.32 -0.13
C ILE A 198 23.54 7.18 -0.80
N GLY A 199 24.11 8.26 -1.34
CA GLY A 199 25.43 8.27 -1.98
C GLY A 199 25.47 7.56 -3.34
N VAL A 200 24.38 7.64 -4.10
CA VAL A 200 24.24 6.99 -5.42
C VAL A 200 23.86 8.06 -6.44
N ASP A 201 24.42 7.98 -7.66
CA ASP A 201 24.02 8.89 -8.73
C ASP A 201 22.65 8.50 -9.34
N GLN A 202 22.01 9.46 -10.02
CA GLN A 202 20.67 9.25 -10.56
C GLN A 202 20.59 8.11 -11.59
N GLU A 203 21.65 7.83 -12.34
CA GLU A 203 21.63 6.79 -13.38
C GLU A 203 21.69 5.40 -12.73
N ALA A 204 22.61 5.22 -11.77
CA ALA A 204 22.70 3.99 -11.00
C ALA A 204 21.39 3.71 -10.23
N PHE A 205 20.76 4.72 -9.64
CA PHE A 205 19.45 4.55 -8.99
C PHE A 205 18.36 4.19 -10.01
N ARG A 206 18.36 4.82 -11.20
CA ARG A 206 17.38 4.52 -12.24
C ARG A 206 17.44 3.06 -12.67
N GLU A 207 18.64 2.58 -12.99
CA GLU A 207 18.87 1.19 -13.39
C GLU A 207 18.44 0.23 -12.27
N ALA A 208 18.79 0.54 -11.02
CA ALA A 208 18.42 -0.28 -9.87
C ALA A 208 16.90 -0.35 -9.65
N ALA A 209 16.19 0.78 -9.73
CA ALA A 209 14.74 0.84 -9.55
C ALA A 209 14.00 0.11 -10.68
N TYR A 210 14.55 0.10 -11.89
CA TYR A 210 14.00 -0.62 -13.04
C TYR A 210 14.31 -2.13 -12.99
N ALA A 211 15.46 -2.50 -12.43
CA ALA A 211 15.85 -3.91 -12.23
C ALA A 211 15.16 -4.56 -11.03
N ASN A 212 14.76 -3.77 -10.03
CA ASN A 212 14.14 -4.22 -8.77
C ASN A 212 12.73 -3.62 -8.63
N PRO A 213 11.70 -4.26 -9.21
CA PRO A 213 10.32 -3.82 -9.06
C PRO A 213 9.79 -3.97 -7.62
N ASN A 214 10.36 -4.90 -6.85
CA ASN A 214 10.08 -5.09 -5.43
C ASN A 214 10.88 -4.09 -4.57
N ASP A 215 10.20 -3.39 -3.67
CA ASP A 215 10.82 -2.35 -2.84
C ASP A 215 11.83 -2.90 -1.83
N VAL A 216 11.66 -4.14 -1.35
CA VAL A 216 12.61 -4.77 -0.42
C VAL A 216 13.92 -5.05 -1.15
N GLU A 217 13.90 -5.59 -2.37
CA GLU A 217 15.12 -5.82 -3.15
C GLU A 217 15.81 -4.51 -3.56
N LEU A 218 15.04 -3.48 -3.89
CA LEU A 218 15.61 -2.15 -4.10
C LEU A 218 16.27 -1.62 -2.81
N SER A 219 15.67 -1.87 -1.65
CA SER A 219 16.25 -1.51 -0.35
C SER A 219 17.52 -2.30 -0.05
N GLU A 220 17.56 -3.59 -0.34
CA GLU A 220 18.74 -4.45 -0.21
C GLU A 220 19.88 -3.91 -1.09
N TRP A 221 19.58 -3.58 -2.36
CA TRP A 221 20.55 -2.98 -3.28
C TRP A 221 21.10 -1.63 -2.78
N ILE A 222 20.25 -0.79 -2.18
CA ILE A 222 20.68 0.48 -1.56
C ILE A 222 21.54 0.21 -0.32
N ALA A 223 21.17 -0.76 0.53
CA ALA A 223 21.87 -1.08 1.77
C ALA A 223 23.31 -1.55 1.54
N GLU A 224 23.60 -2.21 0.42
CA GLU A 224 24.96 -2.56 0.01
C GLU A 224 25.85 -1.32 -0.26
N ARG A 225 25.26 -0.16 -0.52
CA ARG A 225 25.94 1.09 -0.93
C ARG A 225 25.83 2.20 0.12
N CYS A 226 24.86 2.10 1.02
CA CYS A 226 24.52 3.11 2.02
C CYS A 226 24.49 2.51 3.42
N ASP A 227 25.56 2.72 4.20
CA ASP A 227 25.65 2.31 5.60
C ASP A 227 25.40 3.50 6.55
N LYS A 228 24.20 4.06 6.48
CA LYS A 228 23.77 5.15 7.37
C LYS A 228 23.04 4.56 8.59
N PRO A 229 23.31 5.04 9.81
CA PRO A 229 22.60 4.56 10.99
C PRO A 229 21.13 4.97 10.94
N ALA A 230 20.25 4.18 11.57
CA ALA A 230 18.81 4.45 11.61
C ALA A 230 18.47 5.89 12.08
N ALA A 231 19.24 6.46 13.01
CA ALA A 231 19.06 7.84 13.45
C ALA A 231 19.28 8.88 12.35
N ALA A 232 20.13 8.62 11.36
CA ALA A 232 20.31 9.49 10.20
C ALA A 232 19.09 9.41 9.27
N THR A 233 18.56 8.21 9.04
CA THR A 233 17.31 7.99 8.29
C THR A 233 16.13 8.70 8.94
N SER A 234 15.96 8.58 10.27
CA SER A 234 14.91 9.28 11.01
C SER A 234 15.03 10.80 10.88
N ARG A 235 16.24 11.37 11.01
CA ARG A 235 16.45 12.81 10.83
C ARG A 235 16.10 13.25 9.42
N PHE A 236 16.60 12.54 8.41
CA PHE A 236 16.30 12.83 7.01
C PHE A 236 14.79 12.85 6.76
N ASN A 237 14.07 11.83 7.26
CA ASN A 237 12.63 11.74 7.10
C ASN A 237 11.88 12.92 7.73
N VAL A 238 12.23 13.30 8.95
CA VAL A 238 11.60 14.43 9.65
C VAL A 238 11.91 15.76 8.94
N GLU A 239 13.17 15.97 8.55
CA GLU A 239 13.59 17.18 7.83
C GLU A 239 12.87 17.30 6.49
N ARG A 240 12.79 16.22 5.70
CA ARG A 240 12.13 16.23 4.39
C ARG A 240 10.62 16.35 4.48
N ALA A 241 9.98 15.63 5.41
CA ALA A 241 8.53 15.69 5.59
C ALA A 241 8.04 17.02 6.17
N SER A 242 8.92 17.83 6.79
CA SER A 242 8.57 19.14 7.36
C SER A 242 8.84 20.32 6.42
N VAL A 243 9.36 20.08 5.21
CA VAL A 243 9.61 21.14 4.22
C VAL A 243 8.30 21.85 3.88
N GLY A 244 8.29 23.18 4.06
CA GLY A 244 7.11 24.02 3.88
C GLY A 244 6.44 24.45 5.19
N ARG A 245 6.78 23.84 6.33
CA ARG A 245 6.19 24.24 7.63
C ARG A 245 6.82 25.51 8.22
N TYR A 246 8.10 25.75 7.95
CA TYR A 246 8.86 26.86 8.54
C TYR A 246 9.78 27.55 7.51
N GLY A 247 10.24 28.76 7.85
CA GLY A 247 11.23 29.52 7.08
C GLY A 247 10.75 29.96 5.69
N GLU A 248 11.69 30.24 4.79
CA GLU A 248 11.39 30.71 3.42
C GLU A 248 10.53 29.71 2.62
N MET A 249 10.63 28.41 2.93
CA MET A 249 9.81 27.39 2.28
C MET A 249 8.33 27.51 2.66
N ALA A 250 8.00 28.04 3.84
CA ALA A 250 6.60 28.26 4.23
C ALA A 250 5.94 29.35 3.38
N GLU A 251 6.67 30.41 3.04
CA GLU A 251 6.18 31.45 2.12
C GLU A 251 5.94 30.88 0.72
N ARG A 252 6.87 30.05 0.22
CA ARG A 252 6.70 29.37 -1.08
C ARG A 252 5.51 28.41 -1.08
N LEU A 253 5.33 27.65 0.01
CA LEU A 253 4.17 26.76 0.16
C LEU A 253 2.87 27.57 0.16
N ALA A 254 2.81 28.68 0.89
CA ALA A 254 1.61 29.52 0.97
C ALA A 254 1.22 30.08 -0.41
N VAL A 255 2.19 30.53 -1.22
CA VAL A 255 1.95 30.98 -2.60
C VAL A 255 1.39 29.83 -3.44
N ARG A 256 2.05 28.66 -3.43
CA ARG A 256 1.60 27.53 -4.24
C ARG A 256 0.23 27.00 -3.81
N ARG A 257 -0.04 26.94 -2.51
CA ARG A 257 -1.35 26.56 -1.96
C ARG A 257 -2.44 27.51 -2.41
N ALA A 258 -2.17 28.82 -2.44
CA ALA A 258 -3.15 29.80 -2.94
C ALA A 258 -3.47 29.61 -4.44
N GLU A 259 -2.56 29.03 -5.23
CA GLU A 259 -2.79 28.70 -6.64
C GLU A 259 -3.57 27.39 -6.83
N VAL A 260 -3.30 26.38 -6.00
CA VAL A 260 -3.82 25.01 -6.16
C VAL A 260 -5.12 24.79 -5.38
N ALA A 261 -5.16 25.17 -4.10
CA ALA A 261 -6.26 24.90 -3.18
C ALA A 261 -6.31 25.95 -2.05
N PRO A 262 -6.76 27.19 -2.35
CA PRO A 262 -6.73 28.31 -1.39
C PRO A 262 -7.55 28.06 -0.12
N GLU A 263 -8.56 27.19 -0.17
CA GLU A 263 -9.42 26.80 0.94
C GLU A 263 -8.80 25.76 1.89
N ARG A 264 -7.73 25.06 1.46
CA ARG A 264 -7.13 23.95 2.20
C ARG A 264 -6.08 24.40 3.19
N GLY A 265 -6.52 25.14 4.21
CA GLY A 265 -5.66 25.67 5.29
C GLY A 265 -4.93 24.59 6.11
N ASP A 266 -5.37 23.33 6.01
CA ASP A 266 -4.76 22.15 6.63
C ASP A 266 -3.49 21.64 5.92
N ILE A 267 -3.17 22.16 4.74
CA ILE A 267 -1.94 21.82 4.00
C ILE A 267 -0.77 22.60 4.59
N GLU A 268 0.07 21.90 5.37
CA GLU A 268 1.18 22.48 6.14
C GLU A 268 2.57 22.20 5.56
N THR A 269 2.68 21.27 4.61
CA THR A 269 3.95 20.85 4.00
C THR A 269 3.83 20.70 2.49
N PHE A 270 4.97 20.70 1.78
CA PHE A 270 4.97 20.40 0.36
C PHE A 270 4.55 18.97 0.05
N PHE A 271 4.72 18.02 0.98
CA PHE A 271 4.25 16.66 0.79
C PHE A 271 2.72 16.59 0.83
N ASP A 272 2.08 17.29 1.78
CA ASP A 272 0.62 17.41 1.81
C ASP A 272 0.08 18.00 0.50
N LEU A 273 0.76 19.03 -0.01
CA LEU A 273 0.37 19.67 -1.27
C LEU A 273 0.59 18.76 -2.48
N GLN A 274 1.67 17.95 -2.49
CA GLN A 274 1.93 16.98 -3.55
C GLN A 274 0.87 15.87 -3.58
N ASP A 275 0.48 15.34 -2.42
CA ASP A 275 -0.59 14.33 -2.35
C ASP A 275 -1.92 14.91 -2.89
N LEU A 276 -2.26 16.15 -2.52
CA LEU A 276 -3.45 16.83 -3.04
C LEU A 276 -3.39 17.10 -4.56
N ASP A 277 -2.25 17.61 -5.05
CA ASP A 277 -2.04 17.92 -6.47
C ASP A 277 -2.08 16.66 -7.34
N ASP A 278 -1.50 15.56 -6.85
CA ASP A 278 -1.59 14.23 -7.47
C ASP A 278 -3.06 13.79 -7.58
N GLU A 279 -3.86 13.86 -6.51
CA GLU A 279 -5.26 13.45 -6.56
C GLU A 279 -6.10 14.32 -7.51
N GLN A 280 -5.90 15.64 -7.48
CA GLN A 280 -6.62 16.58 -8.35
C GLN A 280 -6.26 16.39 -9.83
N SER A 281 -4.97 16.18 -10.13
CA SER A 281 -4.49 16.03 -11.51
C SER A 281 -5.04 14.77 -12.19
N PHE A 282 -5.27 13.72 -11.42
CA PHE A 282 -5.74 12.43 -11.93
C PHE A 282 -7.21 12.13 -11.59
N GLY A 283 -7.89 13.03 -10.87
CA GLY A 283 -9.29 12.84 -10.47
C GLY A 283 -9.50 11.64 -9.54
N LEU A 284 -8.55 11.39 -8.63
CA LEU A 284 -8.53 10.22 -7.77
C LEU A 284 -9.08 10.53 -6.37
N MET A 285 -9.56 9.49 -5.70
CA MET A 285 -9.76 9.46 -4.26
C MET A 285 -8.81 8.42 -3.68
N ASP A 286 -7.68 8.85 -3.12
CA ASP A 286 -6.61 7.97 -2.67
C ASP A 286 -6.52 7.92 -1.15
N LEU A 287 -7.25 6.96 -0.58
CA LEU A 287 -7.30 6.74 0.86
C LEU A 287 -6.01 6.14 1.44
N SER A 288 -4.98 5.90 0.62
CA SER A 288 -3.62 5.68 1.14
C SER A 288 -2.91 6.99 1.53
N ARG A 289 -3.44 8.16 1.13
CA ARG A 289 -2.86 9.49 1.37
C ARG A 289 -3.57 10.24 2.50
N HIS A 290 -4.88 10.01 2.66
CA HIS A 290 -5.68 10.62 3.71
C HIS A 290 -6.90 9.77 4.08
N ALA A 291 -7.53 10.09 5.21
CA ALA A 291 -8.75 9.40 5.63
C ALA A 291 -9.93 9.84 4.76
N PRO A 292 -10.93 8.96 4.50
CA PRO A 292 -12.18 9.41 3.91
C PRO A 292 -12.86 10.38 4.89
N ARG A 293 -13.86 11.12 4.41
CA ARG A 293 -14.56 12.12 5.22
C ARG A 293 -15.10 11.53 6.53
N SER A 294 -15.30 12.42 7.50
CA SER A 294 -15.73 12.03 8.84
C SER A 294 -17.04 11.25 8.81
N ALA A 295 -17.21 10.28 9.72
CA ALA A 295 -18.49 9.63 9.94
C ALA A 295 -19.61 10.66 10.27
N PHE A 296 -19.25 11.79 10.87
CA PHE A 296 -20.15 12.88 11.25
C PHE A 296 -20.43 13.88 10.12
N ASP A 297 -19.85 13.69 8.93
CA ASP A 297 -20.06 14.58 7.79
C ASP A 297 -21.46 14.34 7.19
N LEU A 298 -22.28 15.40 7.17
CA LEU A 298 -23.65 15.39 6.66
C LEU A 298 -23.80 16.08 5.29
N SER A 299 -22.68 16.45 4.65
CA SER A 299 -22.67 17.17 3.37
C SER A 299 -23.35 16.38 2.24
N ALA A 300 -23.25 15.05 2.26
CA ALA A 300 -23.95 14.17 1.35
C ALA A 300 -25.37 13.88 1.86
N GLY A 301 -26.35 14.64 1.35
CA GLY A 301 -27.77 14.32 1.53
C GLY A 301 -28.33 14.42 2.96
N GLY A 302 -27.56 14.97 3.91
CA GLY A 302 -27.93 15.05 5.32
C GLY A 302 -27.79 13.72 6.07
N VAL A 303 -27.05 12.75 5.54
CA VAL A 303 -26.93 11.38 6.10
C VAL A 303 -25.51 11.12 6.59
N ALA A 304 -25.38 10.75 7.86
CA ALA A 304 -24.11 10.37 8.48
C ALA A 304 -23.50 9.17 7.76
N CYS A 305 -22.17 9.12 7.71
CA CYS A 305 -21.38 8.12 6.99
C CYS A 305 -21.57 8.06 5.46
N LEU A 306 -22.55 8.75 4.84
CA LEU A 306 -22.77 8.68 3.40
C LEU A 306 -21.60 9.31 2.61
N ALA A 307 -21.12 10.49 3.01
CA ALA A 307 -19.95 11.13 2.41
C ALA A 307 -18.71 10.25 2.51
N ARG A 308 -18.48 9.65 3.69
CA ARG A 308 -17.40 8.69 3.92
C ARG A 308 -17.50 7.46 3.02
N MET A 309 -18.71 6.91 2.87
CA MET A 309 -18.96 5.76 2.01
C MET A 309 -18.73 6.10 0.54
N ILE A 310 -19.14 7.28 0.09
CA ILE A 310 -18.84 7.78 -1.27
C ILE A 310 -17.33 7.79 -1.51
N ASP A 311 -16.55 8.35 -0.60
CA ASP A 311 -15.08 8.40 -0.72
C ASP A 311 -14.48 7.00 -0.85
N LYS A 312 -14.91 6.08 0.02
CA LYS A 312 -14.43 4.69 0.00
C LYS A 312 -14.76 3.99 -1.32
N PHE A 313 -15.97 4.10 -1.83
CA PHE A 313 -16.30 3.48 -3.11
C PHE A 313 -15.61 4.16 -4.32
N ARG A 314 -15.33 5.47 -4.26
CA ARG A 314 -14.49 6.15 -5.26
C ARG A 314 -13.06 5.62 -5.23
N ALA A 315 -12.51 5.41 -4.03
CA ALA A 315 -11.19 4.84 -3.85
C ALA A 315 -11.10 3.38 -4.31
N LEU A 316 -12.16 2.59 -4.12
CA LEU A 316 -12.27 1.24 -4.68
C LEU A 316 -12.16 1.26 -6.21
N ASN A 317 -12.83 2.22 -6.87
CA ASN A 317 -12.81 2.32 -8.34
C ASN A 317 -11.43 2.61 -8.93
N CYS A 318 -10.53 3.23 -8.17
CA CYS A 318 -9.15 3.52 -8.61
C CYS A 318 -8.08 2.65 -7.90
N ASN A 319 -8.47 1.60 -7.18
CA ASN A 319 -7.55 0.74 -6.41
C ASN A 319 -6.67 1.52 -5.40
N CYS A 320 -7.29 2.49 -4.72
CA CYS A 320 -6.64 3.38 -3.77
C CYS A 320 -7.28 3.33 -2.37
N MET A 321 -7.76 2.16 -1.95
CA MET A 321 -8.44 1.98 -0.67
C MET A 321 -7.53 2.15 0.56
N GLY A 322 -6.21 2.02 0.41
CA GLY A 322 -5.30 2.00 1.55
C GLY A 322 -5.68 0.87 2.52
N GLU A 323 -5.76 1.18 3.81
CA GLU A 323 -6.17 0.25 4.88
C GLU A 323 -7.69 0.16 5.07
N TYR A 324 -8.49 0.81 4.21
CA TYR A 324 -9.94 0.83 4.32
C TYR A 324 -10.60 -0.31 3.53
N TRP A 325 -11.80 -0.69 3.95
CA TRP A 325 -12.70 -1.58 3.21
C TRP A 325 -14.10 -0.98 3.18
N CYS A 326 -14.91 -1.31 2.17
CA CYS A 326 -16.26 -0.74 2.00
C CYS A 326 -17.33 -1.78 1.69
N GLY A 327 -18.59 -1.36 1.84
CA GLY A 327 -19.75 -2.12 1.42
C GLY A 327 -20.36 -2.96 2.52
N GLU A 328 -21.01 -4.06 2.16
CA GLU A 328 -21.94 -4.75 3.06
C GLU A 328 -21.22 -5.35 4.28
N ASP A 329 -19.96 -5.76 4.18
CA ASP A 329 -19.22 -6.28 5.35
C ASP A 329 -18.73 -5.20 6.32
N SER A 330 -18.98 -3.91 6.01
CA SER A 330 -18.71 -2.80 6.91
C SER A 330 -19.88 -2.54 7.87
N GLY A 331 -19.58 -2.47 9.16
CA GLY A 331 -20.56 -2.10 10.19
C GLY A 331 -21.13 -0.67 10.07
N PHE A 332 -20.51 0.19 9.25
CA PHE A 332 -21.03 1.53 8.96
C PHE A 332 -21.73 1.61 7.59
N ASP A 333 -21.14 1.00 6.55
CA ASP A 333 -21.68 1.16 5.20
C ASP A 333 -22.97 0.35 5.01
N ARG A 334 -23.10 -0.85 5.61
CA ARG A 334 -24.32 -1.68 5.50
C ARG A 334 -25.58 -0.95 5.99
N PRO A 335 -25.61 -0.36 7.22
CA PRO A 335 -26.76 0.44 7.64
C PRO A 335 -27.08 1.62 6.71
N VAL A 336 -26.07 2.27 6.11
CA VAL A 336 -26.29 3.36 5.15
C VAL A 336 -26.94 2.85 3.88
N LEU A 337 -26.45 1.74 3.31
CA LEU A 337 -27.03 1.10 2.12
C LEU A 337 -28.49 0.67 2.35
N GLU A 338 -28.79 0.07 3.51
CA GLU A 338 -30.14 -0.30 3.92
C GLU A 338 -31.05 0.93 4.07
N PHE A 339 -30.57 2.00 4.71
CA PHE A 339 -31.33 3.22 4.90
C PHE A 339 -31.72 3.89 3.59
N ILE A 340 -30.77 4.00 2.65
CA ILE A 340 -30.99 4.57 1.30
C ILE A 340 -31.57 3.56 0.31
N GLY A 341 -31.92 2.36 0.74
CA GLY A 341 -32.63 1.36 -0.07
C GLY A 341 -31.87 0.94 -1.34
N THR A 342 -30.56 0.70 -1.23
CA THR A 342 -29.71 0.16 -2.32
C THR A 342 -28.85 -0.99 -1.81
N ASN A 343 -28.00 -1.54 -2.68
CA ASN A 343 -27.00 -2.55 -2.33
C ASN A 343 -25.62 -2.11 -2.81
N GLN A 344 -24.58 -2.83 -2.40
CA GLN A 344 -23.20 -2.50 -2.75
C GLN A 344 -22.96 -2.45 -4.27
N GLU A 345 -23.54 -3.37 -5.04
CA GLU A 345 -23.33 -3.46 -6.50
C GLU A 345 -23.93 -2.25 -7.23
N GLU A 346 -25.19 -1.90 -6.90
CA GLU A 346 -25.88 -0.73 -7.45
C GLU A 346 -25.14 0.57 -7.10
N PHE A 347 -24.69 0.70 -5.85
CA PHE A 347 -23.98 1.89 -5.39
C PHE A 347 -22.60 2.04 -6.05
N ALA A 348 -21.84 0.94 -6.16
CA ALA A 348 -20.57 0.93 -6.88
C ALA A 348 -20.75 1.28 -8.37
N ALA A 349 -21.79 0.75 -9.02
CA ALA A 349 -22.11 1.07 -10.40
C ALA A 349 -22.45 2.56 -10.57
N ALA A 350 -23.27 3.12 -9.68
CA ALA A 350 -23.63 4.53 -9.72
C ALA A 350 -22.41 5.45 -9.61
N LEU A 351 -21.44 5.13 -8.76
CA LEU A 351 -20.24 5.95 -8.59
C LEU A 351 -19.27 5.92 -9.78
N LYS A 352 -19.46 5.03 -10.75
CA LYS A 352 -18.75 5.10 -12.04
C LYS A 352 -19.31 6.19 -12.95
N ASP A 353 -20.61 6.49 -12.82
CA ASP A 353 -21.31 7.44 -13.67
C ASP A 353 -21.46 8.82 -13.01
N GLN A 354 -21.54 8.87 -11.67
CA GLN A 354 -21.80 10.09 -10.91
C GLN A 354 -20.49 10.70 -10.36
N ALA A 355 -20.01 11.76 -11.00
CA ALA A 355 -18.72 12.38 -10.67
C ALA A 355 -18.73 13.23 -9.38
N THR A 356 -19.88 13.75 -8.92
CA THR A 356 -19.97 14.62 -7.75
C THR A 356 -20.95 14.07 -6.71
N ASP A 357 -20.81 14.52 -5.48
CA ASP A 357 -21.72 14.12 -4.40
C ASP A 357 -23.15 14.56 -4.66
N GLU A 358 -23.35 15.74 -5.25
CA GLU A 358 -24.67 16.22 -5.64
C GLU A 358 -25.30 15.30 -6.70
N ALA A 359 -24.48 14.77 -7.62
CA ALA A 359 -24.94 13.83 -8.64
C ALA A 359 -25.31 12.46 -8.03
N VAL A 360 -24.54 11.98 -7.05
CA VAL A 360 -24.88 10.76 -6.29
C VAL A 360 -26.17 10.95 -5.50
N VAL A 361 -26.31 12.08 -4.79
CA VAL A 361 -27.52 12.43 -4.03
C VAL A 361 -28.74 12.56 -4.96
N ALA A 362 -28.57 13.16 -6.13
CA ALA A 362 -29.62 13.24 -7.14
C ALA A 362 -30.01 11.86 -7.69
N TRP A 363 -29.03 10.99 -7.94
CA TRP A 363 -29.25 9.61 -8.39
C TRP A 363 -30.05 8.78 -7.36
N LEU A 364 -29.80 8.97 -6.07
CA LEU A 364 -30.58 8.31 -5.01
C LEU A 364 -32.08 8.67 -5.10
N GLY A 365 -32.41 9.86 -5.63
CA GLY A 365 -33.78 10.27 -5.96
C GLY A 365 -34.75 10.04 -4.80
N ASP A 366 -35.89 9.41 -5.09
CA ASP A 366 -36.96 9.11 -4.13
C ASP A 366 -36.50 8.24 -2.95
N ARG A 367 -35.43 7.45 -3.10
CA ARG A 367 -34.90 6.62 -2.01
C ARG A 367 -34.40 7.46 -0.84
N LEU A 368 -33.88 8.66 -1.14
CA LEU A 368 -33.41 9.62 -0.15
C LEU A 368 -34.37 10.80 0.04
N SER A 369 -34.93 11.35 -1.04
CA SER A 369 -35.86 12.50 -0.97
C SER A 369 -37.21 12.13 -0.33
N GLY A 370 -37.58 10.86 -0.37
CA GLY A 370 -38.76 10.32 0.34
C GLY A 370 -38.56 10.15 1.85
N LYS A 371 -37.32 10.29 2.37
CA LYS A 371 -37.04 10.26 3.82
C LYS A 371 -37.29 11.63 4.41
N SER A 372 -38.07 11.68 5.50
CA SER A 372 -38.26 12.93 6.23
C SER A 372 -36.97 13.35 6.93
N GLU A 373 -36.86 14.64 7.26
CA GLU A 373 -35.72 15.14 8.06
C GLU A 373 -35.68 14.46 9.46
N GLN A 374 -36.83 14.03 9.97
CA GLN A 374 -36.90 13.25 11.21
C GLN A 374 -36.28 11.85 11.01
N ASP A 375 -36.62 11.15 9.92
CA ASP A 375 -36.05 9.82 9.63
C ASP A 375 -34.52 9.89 9.49
N LYS A 376 -34.01 10.93 8.83
CA LYS A 376 -32.56 11.17 8.71
C LYS A 376 -31.93 11.47 10.07
N ALA A 377 -32.56 12.31 10.88
CA ALA A 377 -32.05 12.64 12.21
C ALA A 377 -32.01 11.41 13.13
N GLU A 378 -33.05 10.57 13.12
CA GLU A 378 -33.12 9.32 13.89
C GLU A 378 -32.06 8.31 13.41
N PHE A 379 -31.87 8.17 12.10
CA PHE A 379 -30.80 7.34 11.55
C PHE A 379 -29.41 7.86 11.94
N ASN A 380 -29.16 9.15 11.79
CA ASN A 380 -27.88 9.79 12.10
C ASN A 380 -27.54 9.63 13.59
N ASP A 381 -28.50 9.88 14.48
CA ASP A 381 -28.31 9.69 15.91
C ASP A 381 -28.00 8.22 16.23
N GLY A 382 -28.76 7.28 15.64
CA GLY A 382 -28.56 5.85 15.84
C GLY A 382 -27.16 5.36 15.43
N ILE A 383 -26.68 5.72 14.23
CA ILE A 383 -25.38 5.25 13.73
C ILE A 383 -24.20 5.94 14.42
N LEU A 384 -24.33 7.22 14.78
CA LEU A 384 -23.25 8.01 15.42
C LEU A 384 -23.14 7.76 16.92
N SER A 385 -24.26 7.44 17.59
CA SER A 385 -24.28 7.06 19.00
C SER A 385 -24.04 5.57 19.23
N TYR A 386 -23.94 4.77 18.16
CA TYR A 386 -23.71 3.33 18.26
C TYR A 386 -22.41 3.03 19.02
N GLY A 387 -22.58 2.40 20.17
CA GLY A 387 -21.51 2.03 21.09
C GLY A 387 -21.61 0.58 21.54
N PRO A 388 -20.68 0.13 22.41
CA PRO A 388 -20.61 -1.25 22.85
C PRO A 388 -21.85 -1.72 23.61
N GLY A 389 -22.55 -2.74 23.07
CA GLY A 389 -23.73 -3.33 23.71
C GLY A 389 -23.43 -4.45 24.72
N ASN A 390 -22.15 -4.86 24.88
CA ASN A 390 -21.73 -5.92 25.79
C ASN A 390 -20.25 -5.77 26.20
N ASP A 391 -19.82 -6.54 27.20
CA ASP A 391 -18.46 -6.48 27.75
C ASP A 391 -17.37 -6.77 26.72
N ARG A 392 -17.63 -7.68 25.76
CA ARG A 392 -16.69 -8.00 24.68
C ARG A 392 -16.47 -6.80 23.77
N ALA A 393 -17.54 -6.13 23.37
CA ALA A 393 -17.47 -4.91 22.57
C ALA A 393 -16.79 -3.77 23.33
N TRP A 394 -17.01 -3.66 24.65
CA TRP A 394 -16.33 -2.68 25.50
C TRP A 394 -14.83 -2.95 25.59
N ALA A 395 -14.45 -4.23 25.74
CA ALA A 395 -13.06 -4.64 25.74
C ALA A 395 -12.38 -4.33 24.39
N PHE A 396 -13.08 -4.56 23.27
CA PHE A 396 -12.60 -4.18 21.95
C PHE A 396 -12.38 -2.67 21.82
N LEU A 397 -13.41 -1.85 22.13
CA LEU A 397 -13.33 -0.39 22.03
C LEU A 397 -12.19 0.17 22.89
N ARG A 398 -12.13 -0.22 24.17
CA ARG A 398 -11.07 0.24 25.10
C ARG A 398 -9.69 -0.26 24.68
N GLY A 399 -9.61 -1.48 24.15
CA GLY A 399 -8.37 -2.04 23.61
C GLY A 399 -7.87 -1.24 22.42
N ALA A 400 -8.75 -0.87 21.48
CA ALA A 400 -8.41 -0.03 20.34
C ALA A 400 -7.95 1.36 20.78
N ILE A 401 -8.71 2.04 21.65
CA ILE A 401 -8.33 3.36 22.20
C ILE A 401 -6.96 3.27 22.87
N SER A 402 -6.72 2.25 23.70
CA SER A 402 -5.43 2.09 24.41
C SER A 402 -4.23 1.98 23.46
N ARG A 403 -4.39 1.32 22.29
CA ARG A 403 -3.34 1.24 21.26
C ARG A 403 -3.13 2.54 20.49
N ILE A 404 -4.18 3.34 20.35
CA ILE A 404 -4.18 4.56 19.54
C ILE A 404 -3.80 5.78 20.40
N ASP A 405 -4.61 6.09 21.40
CA ASP A 405 -4.42 7.16 22.39
C ASP A 405 -5.11 6.79 23.71
N PRO A 406 -4.39 6.23 24.70
CA PRO A 406 -4.97 5.79 25.96
C PRO A 406 -5.55 6.93 26.82
N SER A 407 -5.28 8.20 26.48
CA SER A 407 -5.83 9.35 27.20
C SER A 407 -7.29 9.65 26.84
N ARG A 408 -7.81 9.11 25.72
CA ARG A 408 -9.17 9.36 25.20
C ARG A 408 -10.22 8.47 25.86
N THR A 409 -10.30 8.53 27.19
CA THR A 409 -11.30 7.79 27.97
C THR A 409 -12.73 8.31 27.80
N ASP A 410 -12.91 9.43 27.10
CA ASP A 410 -14.18 10.05 26.76
C ASP A 410 -14.90 9.38 25.57
N ILE A 411 -14.23 8.51 24.82
CA ILE A 411 -14.79 7.87 23.63
C ILE A 411 -15.63 6.64 24.04
N GLU A 412 -16.93 6.71 23.76
CA GLU A 412 -17.89 5.64 24.05
C GLU A 412 -18.59 5.08 22.80
N THR A 413 -18.36 5.67 21.61
CA THR A 413 -19.00 5.25 20.34
C THR A 413 -17.98 4.80 19.30
N PHE A 414 -18.39 3.90 18.41
CA PHE A 414 -17.53 3.44 17.33
C PHE A 414 -17.26 4.54 16.29
N ALA A 415 -18.19 5.47 16.10
CA ALA A 415 -18.00 6.62 15.21
C ALA A 415 -16.90 7.56 15.73
N ALA A 416 -16.88 7.83 17.04
CA ALA A 416 -15.82 8.62 17.67
C ALA A 416 -14.46 7.89 17.67
N LEU A 417 -14.45 6.56 17.86
CA LEU A 417 -13.23 5.75 17.67
C LEU A 417 -12.69 5.90 16.25
N THR A 418 -13.54 5.81 15.22
CA THR A 418 -13.13 5.93 13.82
C THR A 418 -12.46 7.26 13.53
N VAL A 419 -13.01 8.37 14.04
CA VAL A 419 -12.41 9.70 13.88
C VAL A 419 -11.05 9.81 14.59
N LEU A 420 -10.91 9.20 15.77
CA LEU A 420 -9.62 9.16 16.47
C LEU A 420 -8.59 8.34 15.69
N ASP A 421 -8.99 7.17 15.22
CA ASP A 421 -8.14 6.24 14.48
C ASP A 421 -7.62 6.87 13.18
N ASP A 422 -8.51 7.40 12.35
CA ASP A 422 -8.15 8.14 11.12
C ASP A 422 -7.11 9.24 11.41
N LYS A 423 -7.38 10.08 12.42
CA LYS A 423 -6.50 11.19 12.77
C LYS A 423 -5.13 10.71 13.21
N VAL A 424 -5.06 9.70 14.07
CA VAL A 424 -3.80 9.22 14.64
C VAL A 424 -3.02 8.41 13.63
N PHE A 425 -3.69 7.57 12.84
CA PHE A 425 -3.07 6.80 11.75
C PHE A 425 -2.36 7.74 10.76
N PHE A 426 -3.05 8.73 10.21
CA PHE A 426 -2.43 9.65 9.23
C PHE A 426 -1.42 10.59 9.87
N ALA A 427 -1.59 10.98 11.14
CA ALA A 427 -0.56 11.71 11.85
C ALA A 427 0.74 10.88 11.94
N ARG A 428 0.64 9.62 12.38
CA ARG A 428 1.76 8.66 12.47
C ARG A 428 2.38 8.37 11.12
N PHE A 429 1.56 8.12 10.09
CA PHE A 429 2.01 7.91 8.72
C PHE A 429 2.83 9.10 8.20
N LYS A 430 2.38 10.33 8.42
CA LYS A 430 3.10 11.53 7.97
C LYS A 430 4.41 11.72 8.72
N VAL A 431 4.44 11.54 10.04
CA VAL A 431 5.67 11.72 10.84
C VAL A 431 6.65 10.54 10.78
N GLY A 432 6.18 9.34 10.42
CA GLY A 432 6.99 8.12 10.36
C GLY A 432 7.29 7.53 11.73
N VAL A 433 6.29 7.51 12.62
CA VAL A 433 6.35 6.97 13.99
C VAL A 433 5.43 5.78 14.14
#